data_AF-A0A5D0CNX9-F1
#
_entry.id   AF-A0A5D0CNX9-F1
#
_cell.length_a   1.000
_cell.length_b   1.000
_cell.length_c   1.000
_cell.angle_alpha   90.00
_cell.angle_beta   90.00
_cell.angle_gamma   90.00
#
_symmetry.space_group_name_H-M   'P 1'
#
loop_
_entity.id
_entity.type
_entity.pdbx_description
1 polymer ?
#
loop_
_entity_poly.entity_id
_entity_poly.type
_entity_poly.pdbx_seq_one_letter_code
_entity_poly.pdbx_strand_id
1 'polypeptide(L)'
;MSIEQNMIRAGIVSSANPSAGTVRVTFPDRDDLVSDDLPVLTPGGWGRGNSVPLPGESVLCAFLGNGLQVGICLGSYYTDDEKPPGTDEQRGVWFEDGSQVYYDRSIRKLVVKAAGGVKIDGDLEVTGSIKRAGEVL
;
A
#
# COMPACT_ATOMS: atom_id res chain seq x y z
N MET A 1 5.26 -21.36 28.68
CA MET A 1 4.77 -20.36 27.71
C MET A 1 4.83 -20.99 26.35
N SER A 2 3.69 -21.23 25.68
CA SER A 2 3.70 -21.92 24.38
C SER A 2 4.32 -21.00 23.32
N ILE A 3 5.07 -21.61 22.41
CA ILE A 3 5.79 -20.96 21.28
C ILE A 3 4.80 -20.27 20.31
N GLU A 4 3.50 -20.53 20.46
CA GLU A 4 2.43 -20.06 19.60
C GLU A 4 2.10 -18.55 19.76
N GLN A 5 2.48 -17.91 20.87
CA GLN A 5 2.07 -16.51 21.15
C GLN A 5 2.94 -15.43 20.48
N ASN A 6 3.94 -15.79 19.67
CA ASN A 6 4.91 -14.82 19.11
C ASN A 6 5.02 -14.81 17.58
N MET A 7 4.24 -15.59 16.85
CA MET A 7 4.41 -15.72 15.40
C MET A 7 3.77 -14.58 14.59
N ILE A 8 2.75 -13.89 15.12
CA ILE A 8 2.07 -12.78 14.43
C ILE A 8 1.92 -11.62 15.39
N ARG A 9 2.32 -10.41 14.98
CA ARG A 9 2.33 -9.21 15.84
C ARG A 9 1.93 -7.96 15.07
N ALA A 10 1.09 -7.14 15.68
CA ALA A 10 0.78 -5.79 15.21
C ALA A 10 1.82 -4.81 15.75
N GLY A 11 2.21 -3.83 14.95
CA GLY A 11 3.16 -2.79 15.33
C GLY A 11 3.04 -1.55 14.45
N ILE A 12 3.92 -0.59 14.70
CA ILE A 12 3.94 0.71 14.01
C ILE A 12 5.26 0.84 13.27
N VAL A 13 5.24 1.20 11.98
CA VAL A 13 6.47 1.40 11.21
C VAL A 13 7.27 2.57 11.79
N SER A 14 8.53 2.31 12.17
CA SER A 14 9.45 3.35 12.63
C SER A 14 10.31 3.92 11.51
N SER A 15 10.64 3.09 10.51
CA SER A 15 11.37 3.53 9.32
C SER A 15 11.08 2.62 8.13
N ALA A 16 11.20 3.16 6.93
CA ALA A 16 11.01 2.44 5.68
C ALA A 16 12.25 2.60 4.79
N ASN A 17 12.64 1.53 4.10
CA ASN A 17 13.65 1.54 3.06
C ASN A 17 13.03 1.03 1.74
N PRO A 18 12.41 1.91 0.95
CA PRO A 18 11.77 1.53 -0.31
C PRO A 18 12.73 0.90 -1.32
N SER A 19 14.02 1.27 -1.28
CA SER A 19 15.02 0.72 -2.20
C SER A 19 15.34 -0.76 -1.93
N ALA A 20 15.27 -1.18 -0.67
CA ALA A 20 15.45 -2.56 -0.25
C ALA A 20 14.13 -3.34 -0.11
N GLY A 21 12.99 -2.65 -0.17
CA GLY A 21 11.67 -3.26 0.07
C GLY A 21 11.47 -3.69 1.52
N THR A 22 12.09 -2.99 2.47
CA THR A 22 12.08 -3.35 3.90
C THR A 22 11.51 -2.23 4.78
N VAL A 23 11.03 -2.60 5.96
CA VAL A 23 10.60 -1.68 7.02
C VAL A 23 11.15 -2.13 8.38
N ARG A 24 11.28 -1.20 9.31
CA ARG A 24 11.44 -1.50 10.73
C ARG A 24 10.17 -1.17 11.47
N VAL A 25 9.82 -2.01 12.44
CA VAL A 25 8.53 -1.93 13.14
C VAL A 25 8.78 -1.88 14.64
N THR A 26 8.16 -0.91 15.30
CA THR A 26 8.11 -0.78 16.75
C THR A 26 6.95 -1.60 17.28
N PHE A 27 7.20 -2.36 18.35
CA PHE A 27 6.21 -3.16 19.06
C PHE A 27 5.97 -2.58 20.45
N PRO A 28 4.92 -1.74 20.65
CA PRO A 28 4.63 -1.14 21.95
C PRO A 28 4.30 -2.17 23.04
N ASP A 29 3.82 -3.36 22.65
CA ASP A 29 3.58 -4.48 23.56
C ASP A 29 4.87 -5.17 24.04
N ARG A 30 6.04 -4.69 23.61
CA ARG A 30 7.38 -5.20 23.91
C ARG A 30 8.35 -4.10 24.34
N ASP A 31 7.91 -3.21 25.22
CA ASP A 31 8.73 -2.09 25.72
C ASP A 31 9.32 -1.25 24.56
N ASP A 32 8.49 -1.01 23.54
CA ASP A 32 8.86 -0.30 22.31
C ASP A 32 10.07 -0.90 21.56
N LEU A 33 10.24 -2.22 21.63
CA LEU A 33 11.27 -2.93 20.89
C LEU A 33 11.07 -2.73 19.38
N VAL A 34 12.16 -2.36 18.70
CA VAL A 34 12.20 -2.17 17.24
C VAL A 34 12.78 -3.41 16.58
N SER A 35 12.15 -3.88 15.51
CA SER A 35 12.65 -5.00 14.70
C SER A 35 13.94 -4.67 13.95
N ASP A 36 14.59 -5.72 13.45
CA ASP A 36 15.50 -5.57 12.30
C ASP A 36 14.72 -5.24 11.01
N ASP A 37 15.42 -5.11 9.89
CA ASP A 37 14.81 -4.83 8.59
C ASP A 37 13.94 -6.02 8.16
N LEU A 38 12.62 -5.81 8.17
CA LEU A 38 11.65 -6.81 7.75
C LEU A 38 11.31 -6.58 6.27
N PRO A 39 11.51 -7.57 5.38
CA PRO A 39 10.99 -7.49 4.02
C PRO A 39 9.46 -7.36 4.04
N VAL A 40 8.94 -6.52 3.13
CA VAL A 40 7.50 -6.34 2.95
C VAL A 40 6.97 -7.38 1.97
N LEU A 41 5.90 -8.06 2.34
CA LEU A 41 5.17 -8.97 1.46
C LEU A 41 4.51 -8.16 0.35
N THR A 42 4.88 -8.47 -0.90
CA THR A 42 4.31 -7.82 -2.09
C THR A 42 3.54 -8.83 -2.94
N PRO A 43 2.48 -8.41 -3.66
CA PRO A 43 1.89 -9.23 -4.71
C PRO A 43 2.95 -9.66 -5.73
N GLY A 44 2.98 -10.96 -6.06
CA GLY A 44 3.91 -11.54 -7.03
C GLY A 44 3.28 -11.82 -8.40
N GLY A 45 3.95 -12.65 -9.19
CA GLY A 45 3.52 -13.08 -10.54
C GLY A 45 4.22 -12.30 -11.65
N TRP A 46 3.48 -11.94 -12.70
CA TRP A 46 4.01 -11.17 -13.83
C TRP A 46 4.07 -9.65 -13.60
N GLY A 47 3.56 -9.17 -12.46
CA GLY A 47 3.63 -7.77 -12.04
C GLY A 47 4.47 -7.63 -10.78
N ARG A 48 5.12 -6.47 -10.60
CA ARG A 48 5.88 -6.11 -9.41
C ARG A 48 5.39 -4.77 -8.87
N GLY A 49 5.03 -4.75 -7.58
CA GLY A 49 4.78 -3.51 -6.84
C GLY A 49 6.07 -3.00 -6.18
N ASN A 50 6.08 -1.70 -5.84
CA ASN A 50 7.16 -1.04 -5.10
C ASN A 50 6.64 -0.28 -3.86
N SER A 51 5.38 -0.48 -3.48
CA SER A 51 4.78 0.12 -2.30
C SER A 51 5.28 -0.59 -1.05
N VAL A 52 5.80 0.19 -0.10
CA VAL A 52 6.09 -0.24 1.27
C VAL A 52 5.32 0.66 2.24
N PRO A 53 4.94 0.16 3.43
CA PRO A 53 4.32 1.00 4.45
C PRO A 53 5.22 2.19 4.84
N LEU A 54 4.58 3.31 5.18
CA LEU A 54 5.26 4.53 5.59
C LEU A 54 5.47 4.59 7.11
N PRO A 55 6.48 5.35 7.60
CA PRO A 55 6.62 5.61 9.03
C PRO A 55 5.32 6.14 9.65
N GLY A 56 4.92 5.55 10.78
CA GLY A 56 3.67 5.86 11.48
C GLY A 56 2.49 4.94 11.12
N GLU A 57 2.56 4.18 10.03
CA GLU A 57 1.48 3.27 9.66
C GLU A 57 1.42 2.03 10.56
N SER A 58 0.20 1.56 10.81
CA SER A 58 -0.04 0.29 11.51
C SER A 58 0.15 -0.90 10.58
N VAL A 59 0.99 -1.86 10.99
CA VAL A 59 1.35 -3.03 10.18
C VAL A 59 1.25 -4.33 10.95
N LEU A 60 1.03 -5.42 10.23
CA LEU A 60 1.05 -6.78 10.78
C LEU A 60 2.33 -7.48 10.34
N CYS A 61 3.06 -8.07 11.28
CA CYS A 61 4.30 -8.80 11.03
C CYS A 61 4.15 -10.27 11.39
N ALA A 62 4.73 -11.15 10.56
CA ALA A 62 4.88 -12.56 10.84
C ALA A 62 6.34 -12.87 11.17
N PHE A 63 6.61 -13.51 12.30
CA PHE A 63 7.94 -13.86 12.77
C PHE A 63 8.17 -15.36 12.73
N LEU A 64 9.37 -15.75 12.30
CA LEU A 64 9.84 -17.12 12.40
C LEU A 64 10.23 -17.36 13.86
N GLY A 65 10.00 -18.58 14.38
CA GLY A 65 10.06 -18.91 15.83
C GLY A 65 11.40 -18.68 16.56
N ASN A 66 12.37 -18.04 15.92
CA ASN A 66 13.68 -17.62 16.43
C ASN A 66 13.72 -16.14 16.91
N GLY A 67 12.58 -15.46 17.04
CA GLY A 67 12.48 -14.11 17.63
C GLY A 67 12.17 -13.02 16.61
N LEU A 68 12.28 -11.74 17.02
CA LEU A 68 11.89 -10.59 16.18
C LEU A 68 12.94 -10.18 15.13
N GLN A 69 14.04 -10.93 15.03
CA GLN A 69 15.12 -10.66 14.09
C GLN A 69 14.82 -11.20 12.69
N VAL A 70 13.95 -12.21 12.59
CA VAL A 70 13.63 -12.85 11.31
C VAL A 70 12.11 -12.92 11.17
N GLY A 71 11.58 -12.06 10.30
CA GLY A 71 10.16 -11.98 10.01
C GLY A 71 9.89 -11.32 8.67
N ILE A 72 8.61 -11.15 8.36
CA ILE A 72 8.09 -10.52 7.15
C ILE A 72 6.97 -9.56 7.57
N CYS A 73 7.01 -8.33 7.08
CA CYS A 73 5.90 -7.39 7.21
C CYS A 73 4.83 -7.77 6.19
N LEU A 74 3.62 -8.08 6.63
CA LEU A 74 2.51 -8.52 5.77
C LEU A 74 1.81 -7.34 5.07
N GLY A 75 2.06 -6.11 5.53
CA GLY A 75 1.48 -4.88 4.98
C GLY A 75 0.81 -4.03 6.06
N SER A 76 0.33 -2.86 5.64
CA SER A 76 -0.44 -1.95 6.49
C SER A 76 -1.92 -2.30 6.52
N TYR A 77 -2.60 -1.87 7.59
CA TYR A 77 -4.03 -2.03 7.76
C TYR A 77 -4.66 -0.76 8.35
N TYR A 78 -5.91 -0.52 7.97
CA TYR A 78 -6.68 0.63 8.43
C TYR A 78 -7.13 0.46 9.89
N THR A 79 -7.21 1.58 10.59
CA THR A 79 -7.59 1.65 12.01
C THR A 79 -8.85 2.50 12.19
N ASP A 80 -9.19 2.86 13.43
CA ASP A 80 -10.24 3.84 13.67
C ASP A 80 -9.83 5.27 13.33
N ASP A 81 -8.55 5.58 13.47
CA ASP A 81 -7.99 6.89 13.15
C ASP A 81 -7.63 7.02 11.66
N GLU A 82 -7.38 5.90 10.99
CA GLU A 82 -7.00 5.86 9.57
C GLU A 82 -7.99 5.02 8.77
N LYS A 83 -8.84 5.69 7.96
CA LYS A 83 -9.88 5.05 7.17
C LYS A 83 -9.45 4.87 5.70
N PRO A 84 -9.95 3.82 5.01
CA PRO A 84 -9.68 3.64 3.60
C PRO A 84 -10.17 4.83 2.76
N PRO A 85 -9.44 5.20 1.69
CA PRO A 85 -9.87 6.22 0.75
C PRO A 85 -10.98 5.71 -0.18
N GLY A 86 -11.65 6.63 -0.87
CA GLY A 86 -12.69 6.31 -1.85
C GLY A 86 -14.02 5.87 -1.21
N THR A 87 -14.86 5.20 -2.00
CA THR A 87 -16.14 4.61 -1.56
C THR A 87 -16.13 3.09 -1.67
N ASP A 88 -17.14 2.42 -1.13
CA ASP A 88 -17.34 0.97 -1.23
C ASP A 88 -17.56 0.44 -2.66
N GLU A 89 -17.96 1.31 -3.58
CA GLU A 89 -18.11 1.02 -5.01
C GLU A 89 -16.83 1.27 -5.83
N GLN A 90 -15.74 1.71 -5.17
CA GLN A 90 -14.47 2.06 -5.81
C GLN A 90 -13.35 1.08 -5.46
N ARG A 91 -12.48 0.80 -6.43
CA ARG A 91 -11.26 0.00 -6.21
C ARG A 91 -10.10 0.58 -7.02
N GLY A 92 -9.01 0.93 -6.36
CA GLY A 92 -7.87 1.56 -7.01
C GLY A 92 -6.75 1.97 -6.07
N VAL A 93 -6.00 2.99 -6.48
CA VAL A 93 -4.88 3.60 -5.75
C VAL A 93 -5.11 5.10 -5.64
N TRP A 94 -4.85 5.65 -4.46
CA TRP A 94 -4.96 7.08 -4.13
C TRP A 94 -3.61 7.58 -3.61
N PHE A 95 -3.23 8.78 -4.05
CA PHE A 95 -1.95 9.42 -3.69
C PHE A 95 -2.21 10.69 -2.88
N GLU A 96 -1.24 11.06 -2.04
CA GLU A 96 -1.32 12.22 -1.12
C GLU A 96 -1.50 13.58 -1.83
N ASP A 97 -1.09 13.68 -3.10
CA ASP A 97 -1.27 14.87 -3.94
C ASP A 97 -2.68 14.99 -4.54
N GLY A 98 -3.58 14.06 -4.24
CA GLY A 98 -4.93 13.99 -4.76
C GLY A 98 -5.05 13.35 -6.15
N SER A 99 -3.95 12.79 -6.68
CA SER A 99 -3.96 11.88 -7.82
C SER A 99 -4.59 10.54 -7.43
N GLN A 100 -5.26 9.89 -8.37
CA GLN A 100 -5.95 8.62 -8.14
C GLN A 100 -6.18 7.84 -9.44
N VAL A 101 -6.06 6.52 -9.37
CA VAL A 101 -6.39 5.58 -10.44
C VAL A 101 -7.30 4.50 -9.87
N TYR A 102 -8.57 4.51 -10.24
CA TYR A 102 -9.55 3.59 -9.66
C TYR A 102 -10.67 3.24 -10.64
N TYR A 103 -11.24 2.05 -10.46
CA TYR A 103 -12.49 1.67 -11.10
C TYR A 103 -13.66 2.01 -10.18
N ASP A 104 -14.69 2.66 -10.73
CA ASP A 104 -15.95 2.99 -10.07
C ASP A 104 -17.09 2.17 -10.68
N ARG A 105 -17.68 1.30 -9.86
CA ARG A 105 -18.78 0.42 -10.28
C ARG A 105 -20.09 1.17 -10.54
N SER A 106 -20.36 2.24 -9.80
CA SER A 106 -21.63 2.99 -9.88
C SER A 106 -21.82 3.66 -11.24
N ILE A 107 -20.72 4.19 -11.80
CA ILE A 107 -20.69 4.83 -13.13
C ILE A 107 -20.04 3.96 -14.20
N ARG A 108 -19.50 2.79 -13.82
CA ARG A 108 -18.77 1.84 -14.67
C ARG A 108 -17.61 2.47 -15.43
N LYS A 109 -16.79 3.27 -14.74
CA LYS A 109 -15.64 3.96 -15.34
C LYS A 109 -14.35 3.60 -14.63
N LEU A 110 -13.29 3.42 -15.42
CA LEU A 110 -11.93 3.57 -14.93
C LEU A 110 -11.59 5.06 -14.96
N VAL A 111 -11.21 5.60 -13.82
CA VAL A 111 -10.90 7.02 -13.64
C VAL A 111 -9.41 7.17 -13.39
N VAL A 112 -8.77 8.01 -14.19
CA VAL A 112 -7.40 8.49 -13.99
C VAL A 112 -7.49 9.99 -13.73
N LYS A 113 -7.22 10.41 -12.50
CA LYS A 113 -7.08 11.82 -12.13
C LYS A 113 -5.63 12.03 -11.71
N ALA A 114 -4.93 12.91 -12.41
CA ALA A 114 -3.54 13.24 -12.12
C ALA A 114 -3.42 14.73 -11.83
N ALA A 115 -2.83 15.08 -10.68
CA ALA A 115 -2.63 16.48 -10.29
C ALA A 115 -1.68 17.21 -11.26
N GLY A 116 -0.64 16.52 -11.75
CA GLY A 116 0.35 17.06 -12.69
C GLY A 116 0.10 16.77 -14.18
N GLY A 117 -0.99 16.09 -14.52
CA GLY A 117 -1.28 15.63 -15.89
C GLY A 117 -0.87 14.18 -16.17
N VAL A 118 -1.22 13.67 -17.35
CA VAL A 118 -0.99 12.28 -17.77
C VAL A 118 0.01 12.27 -18.93
N LYS A 119 1.12 11.53 -18.78
CA LYS A 119 2.08 11.25 -19.86
C LYS A 119 1.86 9.82 -20.36
N ILE A 120 1.68 9.67 -21.68
CA ILE A 120 1.69 8.38 -22.36
C ILE A 120 2.95 8.34 -23.22
N ASP A 121 3.81 7.35 -22.96
CA ASP A 121 5.05 7.11 -23.70
C ASP A 121 4.85 5.88 -24.58
N GLY A 122 4.28 6.12 -25.76
CA GLY A 122 3.78 5.09 -26.68
C GLY A 122 2.51 5.55 -27.40
N ASP A 123 1.90 4.63 -28.15
CA ASP A 123 0.69 4.92 -28.91
C ASP A 123 -0.56 4.90 -28.02
N LEU A 124 -1.48 5.82 -28.27
CA LEU A 124 -2.81 5.85 -27.67
C LEU A 124 -3.83 5.50 -28.75
N GLU A 125 -4.42 4.31 -28.66
CA GLU A 125 -5.56 3.92 -29.49
C GLU A 125 -6.87 4.20 -28.74
N VAL A 126 -7.77 4.96 -29.36
CA VAL A 126 -9.10 5.26 -28.81
C VAL A 126 -10.15 4.84 -29.81
N THR A 127 -10.95 3.84 -29.44
CA THR A 127 -12.06 3.33 -30.26
C THR A 127 -13.36 4.12 -30.05
N GLY A 128 -13.43 4.90 -28.98
CA GLY A 128 -14.52 5.83 -28.68
C GLY A 128 -14.18 7.29 -29.02
N SER A 129 -14.94 8.22 -28.44
CA SER A 129 -14.69 9.66 -28.62
C SER A 129 -13.80 10.22 -27.51
N ILE A 130 -12.89 11.13 -27.88
CA ILE A 130 -12.12 11.94 -26.94
C ILE A 130 -12.90 13.22 -26.65
N LYS A 131 -13.01 13.61 -25.37
CA LYS A 131 -13.65 14.87 -24.98
C LYS A 131 -12.67 15.77 -24.22
N ARG A 132 -12.61 17.06 -24.58
CA ARG A 132 -11.84 18.10 -23.90
C ARG A 132 -12.80 19.19 -23.41
N ALA A 133 -12.85 19.44 -22.09
CA ALA A 133 -13.71 20.48 -21.49
C ALA A 133 -15.20 20.42 -21.92
N GLY A 134 -15.69 19.24 -22.28
CA GLY A 134 -17.06 19.03 -22.78
C GLY A 134 -17.20 19.00 -24.31
N GLU A 135 -16.18 19.42 -25.05
CA GLU A 135 -16.14 19.38 -26.51
C GLU A 135 -15.60 18.04 -27.00
N VAL A 136 -16.19 17.47 -28.07
CA VAL A 136 -15.69 16.25 -28.72
C VAL A 136 -14.58 16.65 -29.70
N LEU A 137 -13.42 15.98 -29.61
CA LEU A 137 -12.27 16.18 -30.49
C LEU A 137 -12.33 15.30 -31.74
#